data_AF-A0A939VBK4-F1
#
_entry.id   AF-A0A939VBK4-F1
#
_cell.length_a   1.000
_cell.length_b   1.000
_cell.length_c   1.000
_cell.angle_alpha   90.00
_cell.angle_beta   90.00
_cell.angle_gamma   90.00
#
_symmetry.space_group_name_H-M   'P 1'
#
loop_
_entity.id
_entity.type
_entity.pdbx_description
1 polymer ?
#
loop_
_entity_poly.entity_id
_entity_poly.type
_entity_poly.pdbx_seq_one_letter_code
_entity_poly.pdbx_strand_id
1 'polypeptide(L)'
;EKMQLFDKFKIFENQLRVGETGNVNGILVIYKGNYQIYPISFDYSEGIQEMSATAINPDAPMYNAAGQRVGSDYKGLIIQSGKKMLRK
;
A
#
# COMPACT_ATOMS: atom_id res chain seq x y z
N GLU A 1 -27.81 -5.53 -17.23
CA GLU A 1 -27.02 -5.03 -18.37
C GLU A 1 -25.53 -5.13 -18.01
N LYS A 2 -24.63 -5.30 -19.00
CA LYS A 2 -23.18 -5.29 -18.78
C LYS A 2 -22.59 -4.08 -19.49
N MET A 3 -21.90 -3.21 -18.76
CA MET A 3 -21.12 -2.12 -19.34
C MET A 3 -19.78 -2.66 -19.85
N GLN A 4 -19.39 -2.26 -21.06
CA GLN A 4 -18.13 -2.71 -21.68
C GLN A 4 -17.07 -1.62 -21.54
N LEU A 5 -15.83 -2.01 -21.27
CA LEU A 5 -14.68 -1.13 -21.38
C LEU A 5 -14.00 -1.39 -22.72
N PHE A 6 -13.83 -0.36 -23.55
CA PHE A 6 -13.23 -0.51 -24.87
C PHE A 6 -12.09 0.50 -25.04
N ASP A 7 -10.85 0.01 -25.04
CA ASP A 7 -9.66 0.83 -25.19
C ASP A 7 -9.45 1.29 -26.64
N LYS A 8 -10.27 2.26 -27.04
CA LYS A 8 -10.24 2.87 -28.38
C LYS A 8 -8.96 3.67 -28.62
N PHE A 9 -8.43 4.30 -27.56
CA PHE A 9 -7.31 5.22 -27.60
C PHE A 9 -5.96 4.59 -27.23
N LYS A 10 -5.94 3.29 -26.89
CA LYS A 10 -4.72 2.53 -26.57
C LYS A 10 -3.97 3.04 -25.35
N ILE A 11 -4.70 3.57 -24.35
CA ILE A 11 -4.07 4.18 -23.19
C ILE A 11 -3.57 3.16 -22.17
N PHE A 12 -4.01 1.89 -22.27
CA PHE A 12 -3.62 0.84 -21.35
C PHE A 12 -2.34 0.09 -21.76
N GLU A 13 -1.79 0.34 -22.95
CA GLU A 13 -0.61 -0.35 -23.44
C GLU A 13 0.57 -0.18 -22.46
N ASN A 14 1.07 -1.31 -21.95
CA ASN A 14 2.17 -1.40 -20.98
C ASN A 14 1.94 -0.71 -19.62
N GLN A 15 0.70 -0.32 -19.31
CA GLN A 15 0.38 0.35 -18.05
C GLN A 15 -0.47 -0.51 -17.11
N LEU A 16 -1.04 -1.61 -17.61
CA LEU A 16 -1.91 -2.46 -16.81
C LEU A 16 -1.12 -3.32 -15.81
N ARG A 17 -1.47 -3.17 -14.53
CA ARG A 17 -0.97 -3.98 -13.42
C ARG A 17 -1.98 -5.08 -13.11
N VAL A 18 -1.55 -6.34 -13.26
CA VAL A 18 -2.40 -7.51 -13.03
C VAL A 18 -2.68 -7.65 -11.54
N GLY A 19 -3.97 -7.75 -11.17
CA GLY A 19 -4.40 -7.91 -9.77
C GLY A 19 -4.53 -6.60 -8.99
N GLU A 20 -4.25 -5.45 -9.59
CA GLU A 20 -4.49 -4.13 -8.98
C GLU A 20 -5.82 -3.53 -9.44
N THR A 21 -6.49 -2.83 -8.53
CA THR A 21 -7.68 -2.04 -8.83
C THR A 21 -7.27 -0.63 -9.20
N GLY A 22 -7.85 -0.10 -10.29
CA GLY A 22 -7.68 1.29 -10.72
C GLY A 22 -9.01 1.93 -11.06
N ASN A 23 -9.04 3.26 -11.08
CA ASN A 23 -10.18 4.03 -11.57
C ASN A 23 -9.99 4.30 -13.07
N VAL A 24 -11.09 4.31 -13.81
CA VAL A 24 -11.08 4.65 -15.23
C VAL A 24 -12.05 5.79 -15.47
N ASN A 25 -11.55 6.90 -16.02
CA ASN A 25 -12.37 7.98 -16.51
C ASN A 25 -12.49 7.85 -18.02
N GLY A 26 -13.71 7.99 -18.53
CA GLY A 26 -13.97 7.79 -19.94
C GLY A 26 -15.27 8.40 -20.43
N ILE A 27 -15.44 8.35 -21.74
CA ILE A 27 -16.64 8.83 -22.43
C ILE A 27 -17.61 7.65 -22.53
N LEU A 28 -18.87 7.87 -22.13
CA LEU A 28 -19.95 6.91 -22.36
C LEU A 28 -20.38 6.95 -23.83
N VAL A 29 -20.34 5.80 -24.49
CA VAL A 29 -20.70 5.61 -25.90
C VAL A 29 -21.73 4.50 -26.02
N ILE A 30 -22.75 4.70 -26.86
CA ILE A 30 -23.72 3.66 -27.19
C ILE A 30 -23.37 3.10 -28.56
N TYR A 31 -23.04 1.81 -28.62
CA TYR A 31 -22.67 1.12 -29.87
C TYR A 31 -23.43 -0.18 -30.02
N LYS A 32 -24.21 -0.30 -31.11
CA LYS A 32 -25.07 -1.46 -31.41
C LYS A 32 -25.94 -1.89 -30.23
N GLY A 33 -26.50 -0.91 -29.51
CA GLY A 33 -27.36 -1.16 -28.33
C GLY A 33 -26.63 -1.51 -27.03
N ASN A 34 -25.28 -1.44 -27.01
CA ASN A 34 -24.50 -1.67 -25.80
C ASN A 34 -23.88 -0.37 -25.28
N TYR A 35 -23.85 -0.21 -23.96
CA TYR A 35 -23.12 0.86 -23.29
C TYR A 35 -21.63 0.51 -23.17
N GLN A 36 -20.78 1.40 -23.69
CA GLN A 36 -19.33 1.27 -23.70
C GLN A 36 -18.70 2.49 -23.04
N ILE A 37 -17.61 2.30 -22.30
CA ILE A 37 -16.74 3.37 -21.83
C ILE A 37 -15.49 3.38 -22.69
N TYR A 38 -15.18 4.52 -23.30
CA TYR A 38 -13.90 4.76 -23.97
C TYR A 38 -12.98 5.49 -22.98
N PRO A 39 -11.95 4.81 -22.44
CA PRO A 39 -11.04 5.39 -21.47
C PRO A 39 -10.31 6.60 -22.05
N ILE A 40 -10.22 7.70 -21.30
CA ILE A 40 -9.37 8.86 -21.61
C ILE A 40 -8.26 9.06 -20.57
N SER A 41 -8.47 8.54 -19.36
CA SER A 41 -7.45 8.44 -18.32
C SER A 41 -7.74 7.24 -17.41
N PHE A 42 -6.71 6.75 -16.74
CA PHE A 42 -6.85 5.80 -15.65
C PHE A 42 -5.72 6.04 -14.65
N ASP A 43 -5.96 5.63 -13.42
CA ASP A 43 -5.04 5.77 -12.31
C ASP A 43 -5.18 4.58 -11.36
N TYR A 44 -4.06 4.18 -10.78
CA TYR A 44 -4.03 3.20 -9.70
C TYR A 44 -4.05 3.94 -8.38
N SER A 45 -4.79 3.42 -7.40
CA SER A 45 -4.58 3.85 -6.02
C SER A 45 -3.22 3.30 -5.57
N GLU A 46 -2.26 4.17 -5.27
CA GLU A 46 -1.00 3.75 -4.64
C GLU A 46 -1.26 3.42 -3.17
N GLY A 47 -1.31 2.12 -2.85
CA GLY A 47 -1.24 1.65 -1.45
C GLY A 47 0.17 1.70 -0.89
N ILE A 48 0.35 1.43 0.41
CA ILE A 48 1.69 1.25 1.00
C ILE A 48 2.27 -0.06 0.44
N GLN A 49 3.25 0.04 -0.46
CA GLN A 49 3.89 -1.15 -1.07
C GLN A 49 4.93 -1.81 -0.17
N GLU A 50 5.70 -1.02 0.59
CA GLU A 50 6.70 -1.53 1.52
C GLU A 50 6.85 -0.59 2.72
N MET A 51 7.01 -1.16 3.92
CA MET A 51 7.41 -0.42 5.11
C MET A 51 8.90 -0.61 5.32
N SER A 52 9.71 0.40 5.00
CA SER A 52 11.14 0.39 5.31
C SER A 52 11.35 0.47 6.83
N ALA A 53 11.54 -0.67 7.49
CA ALA A 53 11.87 -0.71 8.90
C ALA A 53 13.39 -0.55 9.09
N THR A 54 13.83 0.56 9.69
CA THR A 54 15.23 0.71 10.11
C THR A 54 15.63 -0.43 11.05
N ALA A 55 16.80 -1.04 10.85
CA ALA A 55 17.28 -2.08 11.75
C ALA A 55 17.37 -1.55 13.19
N ILE A 56 17.13 -2.42 14.17
CA ILE A 56 17.28 -2.07 15.58
C ILE A 56 18.78 -2.03 15.87
N ASN A 57 19.28 -0.93 16.40
CA ASN A 57 20.64 -0.89 16.94
C ASN A 57 20.65 -1.71 18.25
N PRO A 58 21.32 -2.87 18.30
CA PRO A 58 21.34 -3.73 19.49
C PRO A 58 22.04 -3.07 20.68
N ASP A 59 22.91 -2.08 20.43
CA ASP A 59 23.67 -1.36 21.45
C ASP A 59 22.92 -0.17 22.04
N ALA A 60 21.76 0.19 21.49
CA ALA A 60 20.96 1.28 22.02
C ALA A 60 20.44 0.95 23.44
N PRO A 61 20.37 1.93 24.36
CA PRO A 61 19.79 1.72 25.68
C PRO A 61 18.35 1.20 25.60
N MET A 62 17.99 0.32 26.53
CA MET A 62 16.63 -0.19 26.68
C MET A 62 15.93 0.51 27.84
N TYR A 63 14.65 0.82 27.64
CA TYR A 63 13.78 1.39 28.66
C TYR A 63 12.53 0.52 28.84
N ASN A 64 12.02 0.41 30.06
CA ASN A 64 10.69 -0.16 30.28
C ASN A 64 9.58 0.86 29.92
N ALA A 65 8.31 0.45 30.03
CA ALA A 65 7.16 1.33 29.75
C ALA A 65 7.07 2.57 30.67
N ALA A 66 7.73 2.54 31.83
CA ALA A 66 7.81 3.68 32.75
C ALA A 66 8.98 4.64 32.45
N GLY A 67 9.78 4.37 31.42
CA GLY A 67 10.92 5.21 31.04
C GLY A 67 12.19 4.96 31.86
N GLN A 68 12.24 3.90 32.67
CA GLN A 68 13.43 3.53 33.42
C GLN A 68 14.36 2.69 32.53
N ARG A 69 15.68 2.94 32.59
CA ARG A 69 16.68 2.14 31.88
C ARG A 69 16.73 0.72 32.45
N VAL A 70 16.74 -0.29 31.59
CA VAL A 70 16.75 -1.72 31.98
C VAL A 70 17.90 -2.49 31.33
N GLY A 71 18.29 -3.60 31.96
CA GLY A 71 19.33 -4.52 31.49
C GLY A 71 18.80 -5.58 30.52
N SER A 72 19.71 -6.42 30.03
CA SER A 72 19.43 -7.53 29.10
C SER A 72 18.67 -8.70 29.75
N ASP A 73 18.59 -8.74 31.06
CA ASP A 73 17.83 -9.70 31.85
C ASP A 73 16.34 -9.31 32.01
N TYR A 74 15.97 -8.09 31.65
CA TYR A 74 14.60 -7.60 31.77
C TYR A 74 13.63 -8.35 30.85
N LYS A 75 12.49 -8.76 31.41
CA LYS A 75 11.40 -9.43 30.70
C LYS A 75 10.19 -8.51 30.64
N GLY A 76 9.55 -8.41 29.48
CA GLY A 76 8.38 -7.59 29.25
C GLY A 76 8.54 -6.62 28.09
N LEU A 77 7.64 -5.62 28.04
CA LEU A 77 7.65 -4.60 27.00
C LEU A 77 8.80 -3.61 27.24
N ILE A 78 9.70 -3.50 26.27
CA ILE A 78 10.81 -2.56 26.26
C ILE A 78 10.67 -1.57 25.10
N ILE A 79 11.35 -0.44 25.22
CA ILE A 79 11.59 0.55 24.18
C ILE A 79 13.10 0.58 23.92
N GLN A 80 13.52 0.23 22.71
CA GLN A 80 14.92 0.26 22.28
C GLN A 80 15.02 0.86 20.87
N SER A 81 15.93 1.81 20.65
CA SER A 81 16.03 2.55 19.38
C SER A 81 14.68 3.15 18.92
N GLY A 82 13.87 3.64 19.87
CA GLY A 82 12.53 4.17 19.61
C GLY A 82 11.45 3.13 19.28
N LYS A 83 11.77 1.83 19.29
CA LYS A 83 10.83 0.74 18.97
C LYS A 83 10.38 -0.02 20.22
N LYS A 84 9.08 -0.27 20.30
CA LYS A 84 8.47 -1.13 21.33
C LYS A 84 8.67 -2.60 20.95
N MET A 85 9.20 -3.42 21.87
CA MET A 85 9.43 -4.85 21.67
C MET A 85 9.04 -5.64 22.91
N LEU A 86 8.53 -6.86 22.73
CA LEU A 86 8.32 -7.79 23.83
C LEU A 86 9.56 -8.66 23.99
N ARG A 87 10.23 -8.57 25.15
CA ARG A 87 11.38 -9.40 25.53
C ARG A 87 10.90 -10.52 26.46
N LYS A 88 11.20 -11.77 26.09
CA LYS A 88 10.78 -12.98 26.82
C LYS A 88 11.73 -13.34 27.95
#